data_AF-A0A1G6GHV5-F1
#
_entry.id   AF-A0A1G6GHV5-F1
#
_cell.length_a   1.000
_cell.length_b   1.000
_cell.length_c   1.000
_cell.angle_alpha   90.00
_cell.angle_beta   90.00
_cell.angle_gamma   90.00
#
_symmetry.space_group_name_H-M   'P 1'
#
loop_
_entity.id
_entity.type
_entity.pdbx_description
1 polymer ?
#
loop_
_entity_poly.entity_id
_entity_poly.type
_entity_poly.pdbx_seq_one_letter_code
_entity_poly.pdbx_strand_id
1 'polypeptide(L)'
;MPFAGVVTIAVFASMQLFIVSWLIWKKKMLSLVAGYDEDTFKGDKNKLARETGLVATITGLLVLMLPFADEYVGEWAGNMVGIVMAVMILGWVIFRKIRPF
;
A
#
# COMPACT_ATOMS: atom_id res chain seq x y z
N MET A 1 -13.01 -14.02 15.06
CA MET A 1 -12.42 -15.04 14.15
C MET A 1 -11.26 -15.71 14.88
N PRO A 2 -10.92 -16.97 14.58
CA PRO A 2 -9.69 -17.56 15.10
C PRO A 2 -8.47 -16.78 14.59
N PHE A 3 -7.48 -16.53 15.46
CA PHE A 3 -6.23 -15.81 15.14
C PHE A 3 -5.58 -16.32 13.83
N ALA A 4 -5.51 -17.64 13.66
CA ALA A 4 -4.99 -18.28 12.45
C ALA A 4 -5.72 -17.84 11.16
N GLY A 5 -7.03 -17.60 11.24
CA GLY A 5 -7.82 -17.11 10.10
C GLY A 5 -7.44 -15.67 9.72
N VAL A 6 -7.28 -14.79 10.71
CA VAL A 6 -6.91 -13.39 10.48
C VAL A 6 -5.49 -13.28 9.90
N VAL A 7 -4.55 -14.06 10.43
CA VAL A 7 -3.18 -14.13 9.90
C VAL A 7 -3.18 -14.64 8.46
N THR A 8 -3.97 -15.67 8.15
CA THR A 8 -4.05 -16.21 6.78
C THR A 8 -4.54 -15.14 5.80
N ILE A 9 -5.60 -14.40 6.15
CA ILE A 9 -6.12 -13.30 5.31
C ILE A 9 -5.07 -12.21 5.14
N ALA A 10 -4.37 -11.81 6.21
CA ALA A 10 -3.32 -10.80 6.16
C ALA A 10 -2.13 -11.23 5.27
N VAL A 11 -1.74 -12.50 5.30
CA VAL A 11 -0.70 -13.06 4.43
C VAL A 11 -1.14 -13.03 2.97
N PHE A 12 -2.36 -13.47 2.66
CA PHE A 12 -2.88 -13.38 1.28
C PHE A 12 -2.97 -11.94 0.78
N ALA A 13 -3.47 -11.01 1.60
CA ALA A 13 -3.59 -9.60 1.25
C ALA A 13 -2.21 -8.94 1.03
N SER A 14 -1.26 -9.16 1.94
CA SER A 14 0.11 -8.63 1.82
C SER A 14 0.84 -9.20 0.60
N MET A 15 0.64 -10.48 0.27
CA MET A 15 1.19 -11.09 -0.93
C MET A 15 0.71 -10.38 -2.21
N GLN A 16 -0.59 -10.06 -2.32
CA GLN A 16 -1.14 -9.31 -3.46
C GLN A 16 -0.51 -7.92 -3.56
N LEU A 17 -0.35 -7.22 -2.43
CA LEU A 17 0.29 -5.90 -2.37
C LEU A 17 1.76 -5.94 -2.78
N PHE A 18 2.51 -6.98 -2.40
CA PHE A 18 3.90 -7.14 -2.83
C PHE A 18 4.01 -7.44 -4.33
N ILE A 19 3.09 -8.23 -4.90
CA ILE A 19 3.05 -8.47 -6.35
C ILE A 19 2.77 -7.16 -7.09
N VAL A 20 1.76 -6.39 -6.66
CA VAL A 20 1.43 -5.09 -7.27
C VAL A 20 2.59 -4.10 -7.12
N SER A 21 3.20 -4.03 -5.94
CA SER A 21 4.41 -3.24 -5.70
C SER A 21 5.52 -3.60 -6.68
N TRP A 22 5.80 -4.89 -6.86
CA TRP A 22 6.85 -5.35 -7.76
C TRP A 22 6.53 -5.01 -9.22
N LEU A 23 5.28 -5.17 -9.67
CA LEU A 23 4.86 -4.78 -11.01
C LEU A 23 5.00 -3.28 -11.25
N ILE A 24 4.65 -2.46 -10.26
CA ILE A 24 4.77 -1.00 -10.37
C ILE A 24 6.24 -0.57 -10.32
N TRP A 25 7.04 -1.09 -9.37
CA TRP A 25 8.41 -0.65 -9.19
C TRP A 25 9.37 -1.20 -10.25
N LYS A 26 9.35 -2.51 -10.51
CA LYS A 26 10.28 -3.16 -11.46
C LYS A 26 9.77 -3.13 -12.90
N LYS A 27 8.49 -3.44 -13.13
CA LYS A 27 7.92 -3.46 -14.49
C LYS A 27 7.35 -2.12 -14.94
N LYS A 28 7.30 -1.11 -14.05
CA LYS A 28 6.77 0.23 -14.34
C LYS A 28 5.38 0.19 -14.97
N MET A 29 4.57 -0.80 -14.57
CA MET A 29 3.16 -0.91 -14.99
C MET A 29 2.34 0.12 -14.24
N LEU A 30 2.48 1.38 -14.66
CA LEU A 30 1.79 2.53 -14.07
C LEU A 30 0.28 2.50 -14.37
N SER A 31 -0.19 1.73 -15.35
CA SER A 31 -1.62 1.52 -15.61
C SER A 31 -2.38 0.86 -14.44
N LEU A 32 -1.69 0.16 -13.54
CA LEU A 32 -2.26 -0.38 -12.29
C LEU A 32 -2.55 0.71 -11.25
N VAL A 33 -2.03 1.91 -11.47
CA VAL A 33 -2.20 3.04 -10.58
C VAL A 33 -3.49 3.75 -10.97
N ALA A 34 -4.45 3.78 -10.04
CA ALA A 34 -5.69 4.51 -10.26
C ALA A 34 -5.43 5.99 -10.58
N GLY A 35 -6.03 6.46 -11.67
CA GLY A 35 -5.89 7.85 -12.15
C GLY A 35 -4.62 8.14 -12.95
N TYR A 36 -3.82 7.12 -13.29
CA TYR A 36 -2.73 7.27 -14.25
C TYR A 36 -3.24 7.06 -15.68
N ASP A 37 -2.93 8.00 -16.56
CA ASP A 37 -3.25 7.96 -17.98
C ASP A 37 -1.95 8.19 -18.77
N GLU A 38 -1.62 7.28 -19.68
CA GLU A 38 -0.33 7.28 -20.39
C GLU A 38 -0.18 8.46 -21.38
N ASP A 39 -1.29 8.98 -21.89
CA ASP A 39 -1.33 10.02 -22.91
C ASP A 39 -1.27 11.42 -22.30
N THR A 40 -1.76 11.56 -21.07
CA THR A 40 -1.79 12.85 -20.35
C THR A 40 -0.62 13.06 -19.39
N PHE A 41 0.05 11.99 -18.96
CA PHE A 41 1.10 12.07 -17.94
C PHE A 41 2.41 12.67 -18.47
N LYS A 42 2.74 13.90 -18.05
CA LYS A 42 3.97 14.62 -18.44
C LYS A 42 5.12 14.50 -17.44
N GLY A 43 4.90 13.79 -16.32
CA GLY A 43 5.89 13.61 -15.26
C GLY A 43 6.94 12.51 -15.52
N ASP A 44 7.86 12.34 -14.56
CA ASP A 44 8.84 11.26 -14.59
C ASP A 44 8.21 9.92 -14.15
N LYS A 45 7.98 9.04 -15.14
CA LYS A 45 7.43 7.69 -14.96
C LYS A 45 8.26 6.85 -13.99
N ASN A 46 9.58 7.02 -13.97
CA ASN A 46 10.47 6.26 -13.08
C ASN A 46 10.31 6.68 -11.63
N LYS A 47 10.19 7.98 -11.39
CA LYS A 47 9.98 8.52 -10.05
C LYS A 47 8.61 8.08 -9.52
N LEU A 48 7.57 8.15 -10.33
CA LEU A 48 6.23 7.73 -9.96
C LEU A 48 6.17 6.23 -9.62
N ALA A 49 6.78 5.39 -10.45
CA ALA A 49 6.86 3.95 -10.24
C ALA A 49 7.57 3.61 -8.92
N ARG A 50 8.67 4.29 -8.63
CA ARG A 50 9.44 4.08 -7.40
C ARG A 50 8.68 4.51 -6.15
N GLU A 51 8.08 5.70 -6.16
CA GLU A 51 7.30 6.21 -5.03
C GLU A 51 6.07 5.33 -4.75
N THR A 52 5.34 4.96 -5.80
CA THR A 52 4.11 4.15 -5.67
C THR A 52 4.43 2.72 -5.24
N GLY A 53 5.46 2.11 -5.82
CA GLY A 53 5.92 0.79 -5.40
C GLY A 53 6.40 0.77 -3.96
N LEU A 54 7.11 1.82 -3.51
CA LEU A 54 7.54 1.92 -2.12
C LEU A 54 6.35 2.04 -1.15
N VAL A 55 5.36 2.87 -1.47
CA VAL A 55 4.12 2.99 -0.66
C VAL A 55 3.37 1.66 -0.61
N ALA A 56 3.22 0.96 -1.74
CA ALA A 56 2.58 -0.36 -1.79
C ALA A 56 3.35 -1.41 -0.96
N THR A 57 4.69 -1.36 -0.99
CA THR A 57 5.55 -2.26 -0.19
C THR A 57 5.38 -2.02 1.31
N ILE A 58 5.42 -0.76 1.75
CA ILE A 58 5.24 -0.40 3.16
C ILE A 58 3.85 -0.81 3.63
N THR A 59 2.83 -0.58 2.80
CA THR A 59 1.44 -0.97 3.10
C THR A 59 1.33 -2.50 3.26
N GLY A 60 1.94 -3.27 2.36
CA GLY A 60 1.97 -4.74 2.47
C GLY A 60 2.63 -5.24 3.74
N LEU A 61 3.72 -4.59 4.17
CA LEU A 61 4.41 -4.93 5.43
C LEU A 61 3.55 -4.61 6.66
N LEU A 62 2.88 -3.46 6.67
CA LEU A 62 1.98 -3.07 7.77
C LEU A 62 0.77 -4.00 7.89
N VAL A 63 0.17 -4.39 6.77
CA VAL A 63 -0.93 -5.38 6.74
C VAL A 63 -0.48 -6.71 7.34
N LEU A 64 0.74 -7.15 7.05
CA LEU A 64 1.28 -8.39 7.59
C LEU A 64 1.54 -8.29 9.11
N MET A 65 1.96 -7.13 9.60
CA MET A 65 2.18 -6.88 11.03
C MET A 65 0.90 -6.66 11.84
N LEU A 66 -0.19 -6.20 11.20
CA LEU A 66 -1.46 -5.86 11.84
C LEU A 66 -2.02 -6.97 12.77
N PRO A 67 -2.17 -8.24 12.34
CA PRO A 67 -2.70 -9.29 13.22
C PRO A 67 -1.80 -9.55 14.45
N PHE A 68 -0.49 -9.32 14.33
CA PHE A 68 0.43 -9.46 15.46
C PHE A 68 0.33 -8.28 16.42
N ALA A 69 0.15 -7.06 15.90
CA ALA A 69 -0.07 -5.89 16.75
C ALA A 69 -1.35 -6.05 17.60
N ASP A 70 -2.42 -6.54 16.97
CA ASP A 70 -3.70 -6.77 17.65
C ASP A 70 -3.60 -7.86 18.73
N GLU A 71 -3.00 -9.01 18.40
CA GLU A 71 -2.92 -10.17 19.31
C GLU A 71 -1.93 -9.99 20.47
N TYR A 72 -0.74 -9.43 20.21
CA TYR A 72 0.35 -9.41 21.21
C TYR A 72 0.43 -8.11 22.01
N VAL A 73 -0.04 -6.99 21.45
CA VAL A 73 0.01 -5.67 22.10
C VAL A 73 -1.38 -5.25 22.59
N GLY A 74 -2.43 -5.70 21.89
CA GLY A 74 -3.82 -5.46 22.22
C GLY A 74 -4.53 -4.59 21.18
N GLU A 75 -5.86 -4.56 21.29
CA GLU A 75 -6.77 -3.94 20.31
C GLU A 75 -6.43 -2.48 19.97
N TRP A 76 -5.98 -1.72 20.97
CA TRP A 76 -5.57 -0.32 20.76
C TRP A 76 -4.40 -0.19 19.77
N ALA A 77 -3.44 -1.12 19.80
CA ALA A 77 -2.31 -1.12 18.88
C ALA A 77 -2.74 -1.48 17.45
N GLY A 78 -3.62 -2.48 17.29
CA GLY A 78 -4.22 -2.82 16.00
C GLY A 78 -4.94 -1.62 15.38
N ASN A 79 -5.75 -0.91 16.18
CA ASN A 79 -6.45 0.30 15.77
C ASN A 79 -5.49 1.42 15.36
N MET A 80 -4.39 1.63 16.09
CA MET A 80 -3.37 2.62 15.71
C MET A 80 -2.71 2.30 14.37
N VAL A 81 -2.34 1.03 14.12
CA VAL A 81 -1.75 0.62 12.84
C VAL A 81 -2.74 0.87 11.70
N GLY A 82 -4.03 0.57 11.90
CA GLY A 82 -5.09 0.87 10.93
C GLY A 82 -5.21 2.37 10.61
N ILE A 83 -5.18 3.23 11.64
CA ILE A 83 -5.23 4.69 11.47
C ILE A 83 -4.00 5.19 10.70
N VAL A 84 -2.80 4.72 11.07
CA VAL A 84 -1.55 5.09 10.38
C VAL A 84 -1.62 4.72 8.90
N MET A 85 -2.10 3.51 8.58
CA MET A 85 -2.31 3.09 7.19
C MET A 85 -3.29 4.00 6.45
N ALA A 86 -4.43 4.32 7.06
CA ALA A 86 -5.44 5.19 6.46
C ALA A 86 -4.88 6.58 6.14
N VAL A 87 -4.16 7.19 7.08
CA VAL A 87 -3.50 8.49 6.89
C VAL A 87 -2.44 8.41 5.78
N MET A 88 -1.66 7.33 5.73
CA MET A 88 -0.63 7.15 4.69
C MET A 88 -1.25 7.09 3.29
N ILE A 89 -2.32 6.32 3.11
CA ILE A 89 -3.02 6.16 1.83
C ILE A 89 -3.70 7.47 1.44
N LEU A 90 -4.42 8.11 2.36
CA LEU A 90 -5.07 9.41 2.10
C LEU A 90 -4.06 10.49 1.75
N GLY A 91 -2.95 10.57 2.49
CA GLY A 91 -1.85 11.49 2.22
C GLY A 91 -1.28 11.28 0.82
N TRP A 92 -1.11 10.03 0.40
CA TRP A 92 -0.65 9.70 -0.95
C TRP A 92 -1.65 10.08 -2.04
N VAL A 93 -2.96 9.83 -1.83
CA VAL A 93 -4.03 10.23 -2.76
C VAL A 93 -4.13 11.75 -2.89
N ILE A 94 -4.06 12.48 -1.77
CA ILE A 94 -4.09 13.95 -1.77
C ILE A 94 -2.84 14.51 -2.45
N PHE A 95 -1.66 13.98 -2.14
CA PHE A 95 -0.40 14.36 -2.78
C PHE A 95 -0.47 14.20 -4.31
N ARG A 96 -1.04 13.08 -4.78
CA ARG A 96 -1.32 12.83 -6.20
C ARG A 96 -2.27 13.85 -6.80
N LYS A 97 -3.34 14.22 -6.08
CA LYS A 97 -4.32 15.21 -6.55
C LYS A 97 -3.75 16.64 -6.63
N ILE A 98 -2.83 17.01 -5.73
CA ILE A 98 -2.20 18.34 -5.69
C ILE A 98 -1.07 18.45 -6.74
N ARG A 99 -0.40 17.34 -7.07
CA ARG A 99 0.56 17.26 -8.17
C ARG A 99 0.08 16.30 -9.27
N PRO A 100 -0.97 16.67 -10.01
CA PRO A 100 -1.30 16.00 -11.26
C PRO A 100 -0.22 16.45 -12.27
N PHE A 101 0.80 15.61 -12.47
CA PHE A 101 1.79 15.84 -13.53
C PHE A 101 1.29 15.28 -14.85
#